data_AF-R9SM04-F1
#
_entry.id   AF-R9SM04-F1
#
_cell.length_a   1.000
_cell.length_b   1.000
_cell.length_c   1.000
_cell.angle_alpha   90.00
_cell.angle_beta   90.00
_cell.angle_gamma   90.00
#
_symmetry.space_group_name_H-M   'P 1'
#
loop_
_entity.id
_entity.type
_entity.pdbx_description
1 polymer ?
#
loop_
_entity_poly.entity_id
_entity_poly.type
_entity_poly.pdbx_seq_one_letter_code
_entity_poly.pdbx_strand_id
1 'polypeptide(L)'
;MINLGPIIFGLVFGFVIGSRLRYTEYFTNSSLIVMFIILVLVGCLEGAFPYYTDFSFSTGFIAAAIALVLSKLIFGRKKNTN
;
A
#
# COMPACT_ATOMS: atom_id res chain seq x y z
N MET A 1 6.38 11.23 19.29
CA MET A 1 5.90 9.96 19.87
C MET A 1 5.21 9.25 18.73
N ILE A 2 5.62 8.05 18.34
CA ILE A 2 5.10 7.46 17.09
C ILE A 2 3.57 7.35 17.14
N ASN A 3 2.91 8.09 16.25
CA ASN A 3 1.46 8.04 16.11
C ASN A 3 1.06 6.81 15.30
N LEU A 4 0.60 5.78 16.02
CA LEU A 4 0.22 4.50 15.45
C LEU A 4 -1.12 4.53 14.71
N GLY A 5 -2.00 5.50 15.01
CA GLY A 5 -3.34 5.59 14.41
C GLY A 5 -3.31 5.59 12.87
N PRO A 6 -2.59 6.52 12.22
CA PRO A 6 -2.44 6.56 10.77
C PRO A 6 -1.84 5.28 10.19
N ILE A 7 -0.86 4.69 10.89
CA ILE A 7 -0.16 3.47 10.44
C ILE A 7 -1.13 2.28 10.43
N ILE A 8 -1.86 2.06 11.52
CA ILE A 8 -2.82 0.96 11.66
C ILE A 8 -3.96 1.13 10.64
N PHE A 9 -4.51 2.35 10.52
CA PHE A 9 -5.59 2.62 9.58
C PHE A 9 -5.14 2.42 8.13
N GLY A 10 -3.95 2.94 7.79
CA GLY A 10 -3.32 2.73 6.50
C GLY A 10 -3.15 1.25 6.18
N LEU A 11 -2.61 0.46 7.12
CA LEU A 11 -2.46 -0.98 6.94
C LEU A 11 -3.80 -1.68 6.65
N VAL A 12 -4.83 -1.43 7.46
CA VAL A 12 -6.15 -2.05 7.28
C VAL A 12 -6.74 -1.67 5.93
N PHE A 13 -6.71 -0.39 5.58
CA PHE A 13 -7.23 0.14 4.32
C PHE A 13 -6.50 -0.46 3.11
N GLY A 14 -5.16 -0.46 3.14
CA GLY A 14 -4.33 -1.06 2.09
C GLY A 14 -4.60 -2.56 1.92
N PHE A 15 -4.82 -3.29 3.02
CA PHE A 15 -5.17 -4.71 2.97
C PHE A 15 -6.55 -4.95 2.33
N VAL A 16 -7.55 -4.15 2.69
CA VAL A 16 -8.90 -4.27 2.12
C VAL A 16 -8.85 -4.02 0.62
N ILE A 17 -8.20 -2.95 0.17
CA ILE A 17 -8.09 -2.64 -1.26
C ILE A 17 -7.26 -3.71 -1.99
N GLY A 18 -6.08 -4.05 -1.47
CA GLY A 18 -5.18 -4.98 -2.12
C GLY A 18 -5.73 -6.40 -2.21
N SER A 19 -6.56 -6.83 -1.25
CA SER A 19 -7.28 -8.11 -1.33
C SER A 19 -8.27 -8.19 -2.50
N ARG A 20 -8.76 -7.04 -2.99
CA ARG A 20 -9.71 -6.95 -4.10
C ARG A 20 -9.03 -6.80 -5.46
N LEU A 21 -7.74 -6.46 -5.51
CA LEU A 21 -6.99 -6.33 -6.77
C LEU A 21 -6.81 -7.69 -7.44
N ARG A 22 -7.30 -7.82 -8.67
CA ARG A 22 -7.18 -9.03 -9.51
C ARG A 22 -6.16 -8.79 -10.61
N TYR A 23 -5.37 -9.81 -10.92
CA TYR A 23 -4.47 -9.73 -12.06
C TYR A 23 -5.26 -9.85 -13.36
N THR A 24 -4.88 -9.05 -14.34
CA THR A 24 -5.45 -9.02 -15.69
C THR A 24 -4.31 -8.99 -16.70
N GLU A 25 -4.61 -8.99 -17.99
CA GLU A 25 -3.58 -8.87 -19.04
C GLU A 25 -2.78 -7.56 -18.93
N TYR A 26 -3.39 -6.51 -18.37
CA TYR A 26 -2.76 -5.20 -18.16
C TYR A 26 -2.20 -5.02 -16.74
N PHE A 27 -2.76 -5.72 -15.75
CA PHE A 27 -2.34 -5.64 -14.36
C PHE A 27 -1.58 -6.90 -13.96
N THR A 28 -0.25 -6.82 -14.08
CA THR A 28 0.70 -7.90 -13.77
C THR A 28 1.45 -7.61 -12.46
N ASN A 29 2.28 -8.55 -11.99
CA ASN A 29 3.19 -8.34 -10.86
C ASN A 29 4.07 -7.10 -11.07
N SER A 30 4.58 -6.90 -12.29
CA SER A 30 5.40 -5.73 -12.64
C SER A 30 4.63 -4.43 -12.51
N SER A 31 3.37 -4.39 -12.98
CA SER A 31 2.49 -3.23 -12.78
C SER A 31 2.26 -2.92 -11.31
N LEU A 32 2.12 -3.95 -10.46
CA LEU A 32 1.92 -3.77 -9.03
C LEU A 32 3.16 -3.20 -8.34
N ILE A 33 4.36 -3.61 -8.75
CA ILE A 33 5.62 -3.04 -8.26
C ILE A 33 5.76 -1.57 -8.68
N VAL A 34 5.46 -1.24 -9.94
CA VAL A 34 5.49 0.15 -10.41
C VAL A 34 4.49 1.01 -9.63
N MET A 35 3.28 0.50 -9.42
CA MET A 35 2.26 1.19 -8.62
C MET A 35 2.73 1.41 -7.17
N PHE A 36 3.38 0.41 -6.55
CA PHE A 36 3.94 0.55 -5.21
C PHE A 36 5.00 1.65 -5.13
N ILE A 37 5.91 1.73 -6.11
CA ILE A 37 6.93 2.79 -6.16
C ILE A 37 6.27 4.16 -6.26
N ILE A 38 5.28 4.32 -7.14
CA ILE A 38 4.53 5.58 -7.29
C ILE A 38 3.84 5.96 -5.98
N LEU A 39 3.19 5.01 -5.30
CA LEU A 39 2.53 5.25 -4.01
C LEU A 39 3.54 5.71 -2.94
N VAL A 40 4.71 5.10 -2.85
CA VAL A 40 5.75 5.53 -1.91
C VAL A 40 6.25 6.94 -2.24
N LEU A 41 6.49 7.24 -3.53
CA LEU A 41 6.89 8.58 -3.95
C LEU A 41 5.83 9.64 -3.61
N VAL A 42 4.56 9.35 -3.87
CA VAL A 42 3.44 10.23 -3.51
C VAL A 42 3.40 10.45 -1.99
N GLY A 43 3.54 9.40 -1.18
CA GLY A 43 3.56 9.54 0.28
C GLY A 43 4.74 10.38 0.80
N CYS A 44 5.88 10.35 0.10
CA CYS A 44 7.00 11.24 0.41
C CYS A 44 6.76 12.68 -0.01
N LEU A 45 6.11 12.92 -1.16
CA LEU A 45 5.83 14.26 -1.67
C LEU A 45 4.64 14.95 -0.98
N GLU A 46 3.65 14.18 -0.54
CA GLU A 46 2.50 14.69 0.23
C GLU A 46 2.95 15.28 1.58
N GLY A 47 4.02 14.73 2.13
CA GLY A 47 4.53 15.13 3.44
C GLY A 47 3.69 14.56 4.59
N ALA A 48 4.02 14.96 5.80
CA ALA A 48 3.27 14.55 6.99
C ALA A 48 1.90 15.23 7.05
N PHE A 49 0.87 14.49 7.48
CA PHE A 49 -0.41 15.11 7.82
C PHE A 49 -0.20 16.13 8.95
N PRO A 50 -0.90 17.29 8.93
CA PRO A 50 -0.78 18.31 9.97
C PRO A 50 -0.93 17.68 11.36
N TYR A 51 -0.22 18.23 12.36
CA TYR A 51 -0.22 17.74 13.76
C TYR A 51 0.61 16.47 14.03
N TYR A 52 1.11 15.77 13.02
CA TYR A 52 2.05 14.65 13.21
C TYR A 52 3.49 15.12 12.98
N THR A 53 4.32 14.99 14.01
CA THR A 53 5.73 15.44 13.99
C THR A 53 6.72 14.28 13.90
N ASP A 54 6.23 13.05 13.71
CA ASP A 54 7.06 11.85 13.86
C ASP A 54 7.95 11.61 12.64
N PHE A 55 7.39 11.79 11.44
CA PHE A 55 8.06 11.58 10.17
C PHE A 55 7.65 12.68 9.20
N SER A 56 8.54 13.06 8.28
CA SER A 56 8.26 14.10 7.27
C SER A 56 7.40 13.63 6.11
N PHE A 57 6.97 12.36 6.11
CA PHE A 57 6.19 11.73 5.05
C PHE A 57 4.86 11.19 5.59
N SER A 58 3.92 10.92 4.69
CA SER A 58 2.58 10.42 5.03
C SER A 58 2.64 8.96 5.49
N THR A 59 2.81 8.74 6.80
CA THR A 59 2.98 7.41 7.40
C THR A 59 1.80 6.48 7.11
N GLY A 60 0.58 7.01 7.14
CA GLY A 60 -0.63 6.24 6.81
C GLY A 60 -0.69 5.84 5.34
N PHE A 61 -0.28 6.73 4.43
CA PHE A 61 -0.25 6.43 3.00
C PHE A 61 0.80 5.39 2.65
N ILE A 62 2.01 5.52 3.22
CA ILE A 62 3.09 4.52 3.05
C ILE A 62 2.69 3.18 3.66
N ALA A 63 2.06 3.18 4.85
CA ALA A 63 1.54 1.97 5.46
C ALA A 63 0.49 1.27 4.57
N ALA A 64 -0.40 2.05 3.94
CA ALA A 64 -1.36 1.52 2.98
C ALA A 64 -0.70 0.94 1.73
N ALA A 65 0.33 1.60 1.19
CA ALA A 65 1.10 1.11 0.05
C ALA A 65 1.74 -0.25 0.37
N ILE A 66 2.36 -0.39 1.54
CA ILE A 66 3.00 -1.63 2.00
C ILE A 66 1.95 -2.73 2.17
N ALA A 67 0.85 -2.44 2.87
CA ALA A 67 -0.24 -3.40 3.06
C ALA A 67 -0.88 -3.87 1.76
N LEU A 68 -0.99 -2.99 0.75
CA LEU A 68 -1.51 -3.35 -0.55
C LEU A 68 -0.66 -4.46 -1.18
N VAL A 69 0.66 -4.30 -1.22
CA VAL A 69 1.57 -5.33 -1.76
C VAL A 69 1.53 -6.60 -0.91
N LEU A 70 1.57 -6.47 0.42
CA LEU A 70 1.51 -7.62 1.34
C LEU A 70 0.24 -8.44 1.17
N SER A 71 -0.91 -7.77 1.05
CA SER A 71 -2.20 -8.43 0.86
C SER A 71 -2.21 -9.26 -0.43
N LYS A 72 -1.51 -8.81 -1.48
CA LYS A 72 -1.40 -9.56 -2.72
C LYS A 72 -0.48 -10.78 -2.58
N LEU A 73 0.56 -10.68 -1.76
CA LEU A 73 1.43 -11.81 -1.44
C LEU A 73 0.68 -12.87 -0.61
N ILE A 74 -0.18 -12.44 0.32
CA ILE A 74 -0.95 -13.32 1.21
C ILE A 74 -2.17 -13.93 0.49
N PHE A 75 -2.93 -13.14 -0.27
CA PHE A 75 -4.16 -13.55 -0.94
C PHE A 75 -3.98 -13.85 -2.44
N GLY A 76 -2.74 -13.87 -2.93
CA GLY A 76 -2.39 -14.13 -4.32
C GLY A 76 -2.78 -15.53 -4.76
N ARG A 77 -4.00 -15.69 -5.28
CA ARG A 77 -4.45 -16.96 -5.87
C ARG A 77 -3.66 -17.25 -7.13
N LYS A 78 -2.94 -18.37 -7.14
CA LYS A 78 -2.31 -18.95 -8.34
C LYS A 78 -3.40 -19.17 -9.39
N LYS A 79 -3.23 -18.64 -10.61
CA LYS A 79 -4.10 -19.01 -11.74
C LYS A 79 -3.88 -20.51 -11.98
N ASN A 80 -4.88 -21.34 -11.71
CA ASN A 80 -4.81 -22.76 -12.01
C ASN A 80 -4.95 -22.90 -13.54
N THR A 81 -3.82 -23.03 -14.23
CA THR A 81 -3.78 -23.43 -15.64
C THR A 81 -4.08 -24.93 -15.69
N ASN A 82 -5.35 -25.26 -15.89
CA ASN A 82 -5.74 -26.55 -16.49
C ASN A 82 -5.38 -26.52 -17.98
#